data_AF-F6YI31-F1
#
_entry.id   AF-F6YI31-F1
#
_cell.length_a   1.000
_cell.length_b   1.000
_cell.length_c   1.000
_cell.angle_alpha   90.00
_cell.angle_beta   90.00
_cell.angle_gamma   90.00
#
_symmetry.space_group_name_H-M   'P 1'
#
loop_
_entity.id
_entity.type
_entity.pdbx_description
1 polymer ?
#
loop_
_entity_poly.entity_id
_entity_poly.type
_entity_poly.pdbx_seq_one_letter_code
_entity_poly.pdbx_strand_id
1 'polypeptide(L)'
;MRRKSRYLFVVFIIWSSGVLYYFTTFGRQDQFSSKAKDSGYTSEEGKFNPKLSNVKDSLEVIEETRFDKDGYGDIGDPNNREDNYKKKDVLGKLWNSHHPTERDDDKLRFRSQSLQQQHRNHGIPWRDFDESSYISATAIHHGEDKYKRNKFNQQASDKLKCDRPVPDTRNGLCSSNSWDLSKLPATSVIVTFHNEARSTLLRTVVSVLNRSPPSLV
;
A
#
# COMPACT_ATOMS: atom_id res chain seq x y z
N MET A 1 -53.82 24.09 35.30
CA MET A 1 -52.56 23.81 34.55
C MET A 1 -52.83 23.53 33.05
N ARG A 2 -53.25 24.51 32.24
CA ARG A 2 -53.57 24.32 30.79
C ARG A 2 -52.93 25.36 29.85
N ARG A 3 -51.82 26.01 30.24
CA ARG A 3 -51.16 27.06 29.43
C ARG A 3 -49.90 26.60 28.67
N LYS A 4 -49.28 25.48 29.04
CA LYS A 4 -48.06 24.97 28.38
C LYS A 4 -48.31 24.24 27.05
N SER A 5 -49.53 23.75 26.82
CA SER A 5 -49.88 22.98 25.61
C SER A 5 -50.02 23.83 24.34
N ARG A 6 -50.35 25.12 24.48
CA ARG A 6 -50.52 26.02 23.32
C ARG A 6 -49.18 26.40 22.68
N TYR A 7 -48.14 26.59 23.48
CA TYR A 7 -46.80 26.87 22.97
C TYR A 7 -46.18 25.67 22.25
N LEU A 8 -46.34 24.46 22.79
CA LEU A 8 -45.86 23.23 22.14
C LEU A 8 -46.53 23.01 20.78
N PHE A 9 -47.82 23.31 20.65
CA PHE A 9 -48.54 23.17 19.38
C PHE A 9 -48.05 24.16 18.33
N VAL A 10 -47.79 25.42 18.72
CA VAL A 10 -47.25 26.45 17.82
C VAL A 10 -45.83 26.11 17.37
N VAL A 11 -44.96 25.66 18.28
CA VAL A 11 -43.58 25.25 17.94
C VAL A 11 -43.59 24.05 16.99
N PHE A 12 -44.50 23.09 17.19
CA PHE A 12 -44.61 21.93 16.31
C PHE A 12 -45.04 22.32 14.89
N ILE A 13 -45.99 23.26 14.74
CA ILE A 13 -46.43 23.77 13.43
C ILE A 13 -45.30 24.52 12.72
N ILE A 14 -44.54 25.34 13.44
CA ILE A 14 -43.39 26.08 12.85
C ILE A 14 -42.31 25.09 12.39
N TRP A 15 -41.99 24.10 13.23
CA TRP A 15 -40.98 23.09 12.91
C TRP A 15 -41.40 22.21 11.73
N SER A 16 -42.63 21.69 11.71
CA SER A 16 -43.13 20.84 10.62
C SER A 16 -43.24 21.62 9.30
N SER A 17 -43.66 22.89 9.36
CA SER A 17 -43.73 23.75 8.17
C SER A 17 -42.34 24.06 7.61
N GLY A 18 -41.35 24.29 8.48
CA GLY A 18 -39.96 24.48 8.06
C GLY A 18 -39.35 23.24 7.41
N VAL A 19 -39.59 22.05 7.97
CA VAL A 19 -39.14 20.78 7.39
C VAL A 19 -39.80 20.53 6.03
N LEU A 20 -41.12 20.74 5.92
CA LEU A 20 -41.83 20.56 4.66
C LEU A 20 -41.40 21.59 3.60
N TYR A 21 -41.14 22.84 3.99
CA TYR A 21 -40.58 23.86 3.09
C TYR A 21 -39.19 23.45 2.59
N TYR A 22 -38.32 22.95 3.47
CA TYR A 22 -36.99 22.47 3.07
C TYR A 22 -37.06 21.30 2.09
N PHE A 23 -37.90 20.30 2.35
CA PHE A 23 -38.06 19.16 1.42
C PHE A 23 -38.70 19.55 0.08
N THR A 24 -39.61 20.52 0.06
CA THR A 24 -40.21 21.01 -1.19
C THR A 24 -39.28 21.92 -1.99
N THR A 25 -38.41 22.68 -1.34
CA THR A 25 -37.50 23.64 -2.01
C THR A 25 -36.12 23.07 -2.33
N PHE A 26 -35.56 22.21 -1.47
CA PHE A 26 -34.20 21.67 -1.61
C PHE A 26 -34.15 20.15 -1.88
N GLY A 27 -35.28 19.43 -1.78
CA GLY A 27 -35.34 17.98 -1.98
C GLY A 27 -35.38 17.50 -3.44
N ARG A 28 -35.03 18.34 -4.43
CA ARG A 28 -35.17 17.99 -5.85
C ARG A 28 -33.89 18.24 -6.64
N GLN A 29 -32.90 17.37 -6.45
CA GLN A 29 -31.76 17.25 -7.34
C GLN A 29 -31.42 15.78 -7.58
N ASP A 30 -32.34 15.11 -8.29
CA ASP A 30 -32.09 13.84 -8.96
C ASP A 30 -32.91 13.81 -10.26
N GLN A 31 -32.44 14.50 -11.28
CA GLN A 31 -32.74 14.24 -12.69
C GLN A 31 -31.65 14.87 -13.58
N PHE A 32 -30.51 14.19 -13.72
CA PHE A 32 -29.73 14.28 -14.95
C PHE A 32 -29.27 12.88 -15.36
N SER A 33 -30.23 12.09 -15.80
CA SER A 33 -29.98 10.92 -16.63
C SER A 33 -31.16 10.75 -17.58
N SER A 34 -30.84 10.46 -18.84
CA SER A 34 -31.74 10.15 -19.96
C SER A 34 -32.18 11.31 -20.85
N LYS A 35 -31.30 11.72 -21.78
CA LYS A 35 -31.69 11.96 -23.18
C LYS A 35 -30.48 11.94 -24.12
N ALA A 36 -30.27 10.78 -24.75
CA ALA A 36 -29.65 10.65 -26.06
C ALA A 36 -29.96 9.25 -26.61
N LYS A 37 -31.13 9.10 -27.22
CA LYS A 37 -31.43 8.05 -28.20
C LYS A 37 -32.03 8.76 -29.42
N ASP A 38 -31.25 8.81 -30.48
CA ASP A 38 -31.65 8.72 -31.90
C ASP A 38 -30.34 8.40 -32.64
N SER A 39 -30.13 7.13 -33.04
CA SER A 39 -30.50 6.55 -34.34
C SER A 39 -29.51 6.95 -35.45
N GLY A 40 -28.78 5.96 -35.96
CA GLY A 40 -27.85 6.12 -37.08
C GLY A 40 -26.83 4.99 -37.18
N TYR A 41 -27.29 3.77 -37.43
CA TYR A 41 -26.43 2.64 -37.80
C TYR A 41 -26.04 2.80 -39.28
N THR A 42 -24.75 2.95 -39.56
CA THR A 42 -24.16 2.57 -40.85
C THR A 42 -22.86 1.83 -40.58
N SER A 43 -22.85 0.56 -40.97
CA SER A 43 -21.66 -0.29 -41.00
C SER A 43 -20.69 0.24 -42.06
N GLU A 44 -19.44 0.42 -41.68
CA GLU A 44 -18.32 0.10 -42.56
C GLU A 44 -17.31 -0.73 -41.78
N GLU A 45 -17.25 -2.02 -42.12
CA GLU A 45 -16.12 -2.87 -41.81
C GLU A 45 -14.91 -2.38 -42.60
N GLY A 46 -13.88 -1.94 -41.89
CA GLY A 46 -12.73 -1.27 -42.49
C GLY A 46 -11.42 -1.60 -41.79
N LYS A 47 -11.02 -2.87 -41.86
CA LYS A 47 -9.62 -3.35 -41.85
C LYS A 47 -8.76 -2.94 -40.64
N PHE A 48 -8.73 -3.85 -39.66
CA PHE A 48 -7.53 -4.10 -38.85
C PHE A 48 -6.35 -4.35 -39.81
N ASN A 49 -5.35 -3.46 -39.81
CA ASN A 49 -4.12 -3.69 -40.57
C ASN A 49 -3.04 -4.26 -39.64
N PRO A 50 -2.67 -5.54 -39.81
CA PRO A 50 -1.76 -6.26 -38.93
C PRO A 50 -0.32 -6.08 -39.42
N LYS A 51 0.33 -4.95 -39.11
CA LYS A 51 1.79 -4.81 -39.28
C LYS A 51 2.44 -3.94 -38.20
N LEU A 52 2.56 -4.52 -37.01
CA LEU A 52 3.81 -4.51 -36.26
C LEU A 52 4.08 -5.95 -35.81
N SER A 53 4.48 -6.75 -36.79
CA SER A 53 5.21 -7.99 -36.60
C SER A 53 6.60 -7.64 -36.06
N ASN A 54 6.86 -8.03 -34.81
CA ASN A 54 8.15 -8.45 -34.24
C ASN A 54 8.33 -7.95 -32.79
N VAL A 55 7.52 -8.49 -31.90
CA VAL A 55 7.98 -8.93 -30.57
C VAL A 55 7.22 -10.23 -30.25
N LYS A 56 7.48 -11.27 -31.04
CA LYS A 56 7.05 -12.65 -30.77
C LYS A 56 8.18 -13.53 -30.22
N ASP A 57 9.37 -12.96 -29.96
CA ASP A 57 10.54 -13.73 -29.53
C ASP A 57 10.90 -13.54 -28.04
N SER A 58 9.94 -13.22 -27.16
CA SER A 58 10.23 -13.22 -25.70
C SER A 58 9.07 -13.68 -24.81
N LEU A 59 8.03 -14.26 -25.40
CA LEU A 59 6.87 -14.81 -24.66
C LEU A 59 6.64 -16.30 -24.96
N GLU A 60 7.56 -16.95 -25.68
CA GLU A 60 7.66 -18.41 -25.82
C GLU A 60 9.03 -18.90 -25.32
N VAL A 61 9.36 -18.60 -24.07
CA VAL A 61 10.30 -19.43 -23.29
C VAL A 61 9.78 -19.41 -21.85
N ILE A 62 9.69 -20.60 -21.24
CA ILE A 62 9.15 -20.91 -19.91
C ILE A 62 7.66 -21.26 -19.89
N GLU A 63 7.24 -22.18 -20.77
CA GLU A 63 6.35 -23.27 -20.38
C GLU A 63 6.78 -24.58 -21.07
N GLU A 64 7.99 -25.06 -20.77
CA GLU A 64 8.34 -26.49 -20.69
C GLU A 64 9.82 -26.63 -20.26
N THR A 65 10.09 -26.41 -18.98
CA THR A 65 11.07 -27.27 -18.32
C THR A 65 10.26 -28.25 -17.49
N ARG A 66 10.18 -29.50 -17.94
CA ARG A 66 10.14 -30.62 -17.01
C ARG A 66 11.28 -30.39 -16.02
N PHE A 67 10.92 -29.94 -14.83
CA PHE A 67 11.85 -29.83 -13.72
C PHE A 67 11.15 -30.47 -12.53
N ASP A 68 11.87 -31.43 -11.96
CA ASP A 68 11.35 -32.57 -11.24
C ASP A 68 10.43 -32.20 -10.09
N LYS A 69 9.40 -33.04 -9.89
CA LYS A 69 8.48 -33.00 -8.73
C LYS A 69 9.13 -33.49 -7.44
N ASP A 70 10.46 -33.42 -7.35
CA ASP A 70 11.27 -34.04 -6.32
C ASP A 70 12.19 -32.97 -5.73
N GLY A 71 11.62 -31.96 -5.06
CA GLY A 71 12.43 -30.83 -4.57
C GLY A 71 11.78 -29.92 -3.54
N TYR A 72 10.60 -30.25 -3.03
CA TYR A 72 10.17 -29.71 -1.74
C TYR A 72 10.80 -30.61 -0.67
N GLY A 73 12.02 -30.25 -0.27
CA GLY A 73 12.66 -30.85 0.89
C GLY A 73 11.72 -30.70 2.08
N ASP A 74 11.27 -31.84 2.57
CA ASP A 74 10.66 -32.09 3.88
C ASP A 74 10.84 -30.88 4.82
N ILE A 75 9.77 -30.11 5.04
CA ILE A 75 9.69 -29.32 6.27
C ILE A 75 9.53 -30.40 7.34
N GLY A 76 10.68 -30.80 7.90
CA GLY A 76 10.75 -31.86 8.90
C GLY A 76 9.64 -31.67 9.92
N ASP A 77 8.92 -32.77 10.17
CA ASP A 77 7.90 -32.84 11.21
C ASP A 77 8.44 -32.16 12.48
N PRO A 78 7.77 -31.12 13.01
CA PRO A 78 8.22 -30.45 14.23
C PRO A 78 8.30 -31.39 15.45
N ASN A 79 7.79 -32.63 15.35
CA ASN A 79 7.91 -33.68 16.35
C ASN A 79 9.02 -34.70 16.09
N ASN A 80 9.78 -34.60 14.99
CA ASN A 80 10.92 -35.47 14.75
C ASN A 80 12.12 -35.05 15.62
N ARG A 81 12.38 -35.82 16.67
CA ARG A 81 13.48 -35.57 17.62
C ARG A 81 14.85 -35.68 16.94
N GLU A 82 15.04 -36.61 16.00
CA GLU A 82 16.38 -36.94 15.47
C GLU A 82 17.01 -35.81 14.64
N ASP A 83 16.22 -35.12 13.82
CA ASP A 83 16.71 -34.02 12.97
C ASP A 83 17.04 -32.77 13.80
N ASN A 84 16.28 -32.56 14.87
CA ASN A 84 16.57 -31.52 15.86
C ASN A 84 17.87 -31.80 16.63
N TYR A 85 18.16 -33.06 16.96
CA TYR A 85 19.44 -33.42 17.60
C TYR A 85 20.62 -33.24 16.65
N LYS A 86 20.52 -33.67 15.38
CA LYS A 86 21.59 -33.49 14.39
C LYS A 86 21.86 -32.01 14.08
N LYS A 87 20.82 -31.19 13.96
CA LYS A 87 20.97 -29.74 13.71
C LYS A 87 21.60 -29.01 14.91
N LYS A 88 21.24 -29.39 16.14
CA LYS A 88 21.89 -28.90 17.37
C LYS A 88 23.34 -29.32 17.46
N ASP A 89 23.67 -30.54 17.02
CA ASP A 89 25.02 -31.07 17.07
C ASP A 89 25.94 -30.43 16.02
N VAL A 90 25.43 -30.14 14.82
CA VAL A 90 26.16 -29.38 13.79
C VAL A 90 26.36 -27.93 14.21
N LEU A 91 25.33 -27.26 14.76
CA LEU A 91 25.46 -25.90 15.29
C LEU A 91 26.41 -25.85 16.51
N GLY A 92 26.37 -26.86 17.37
CA GLY A 92 27.30 -26.99 18.50
C GLY A 92 28.74 -27.22 18.04
N LYS A 93 28.96 -28.04 17.00
CA LYS A 93 30.29 -28.25 16.38
C LYS A 93 30.82 -26.98 15.70
N LEU A 94 29.95 -26.18 15.09
CA LEU A 94 30.30 -24.90 14.49
C LEU A 94 30.65 -23.84 15.55
N TRP A 95 29.87 -23.78 16.64
CA TRP A 95 30.13 -22.91 17.79
C TRP A 95 31.44 -23.27 18.52
N ASN A 96 31.77 -24.55 18.62
CA ASN A 96 33.00 -25.00 19.28
C ASN A 96 34.27 -24.77 18.44
N SER A 97 34.15 -24.75 17.10
CA SER A 97 35.30 -24.49 16.20
C SER A 97 35.65 -23.01 16.06
N HIS A 98 34.68 -22.12 16.29
CA HIS A 98 34.88 -20.68 16.36
C HIS A 98 34.51 -20.22 17.77
N HIS A 99 35.43 -20.35 18.72
CA HIS A 99 35.33 -19.56 19.94
C HIS A 99 35.61 -18.11 19.55
N PRO A 100 34.61 -17.22 19.51
CA PRO A 100 34.86 -15.81 19.27
C PRO A 100 35.74 -15.38 20.43
N THR A 101 36.93 -14.86 20.12
CA THR A 101 37.75 -14.31 21.19
C THR A 101 37.04 -13.07 21.72
N GLU A 102 37.19 -12.75 23.01
CA GLU A 102 36.57 -11.57 23.64
C GLU A 102 36.79 -10.29 22.81
N ARG A 103 37.91 -10.23 22.06
CA ARG A 103 38.25 -9.18 21.10
C ARG A 103 37.34 -9.10 19.85
N ASP A 104 36.85 -10.23 19.35
CA ASP A 104 35.96 -10.28 18.19
C ASP A 104 34.52 -9.92 18.59
N ASP A 105 34.08 -10.37 19.75
CA ASP A 105 32.78 -10.00 20.33
C ASP A 105 32.75 -8.51 20.69
N ASP A 106 33.81 -7.96 21.27
CA ASP A 106 33.92 -6.53 21.54
C ASP A 106 33.92 -5.70 20.25
N LYS A 107 34.54 -6.20 19.17
CA LYS A 107 34.56 -5.51 17.87
C LYS A 107 33.19 -5.56 17.18
N LEU A 108 32.47 -6.67 17.29
CA LEU A 108 31.09 -6.81 16.81
C LEU A 108 30.10 -5.97 17.63
N ARG A 109 30.28 -5.93 18.95
CA ARG A 109 29.50 -5.10 19.87
C ARG A 109 29.76 -3.61 19.68
N PHE A 110 31.01 -3.21 19.48
CA PHE A 110 31.38 -1.83 19.17
C PHE A 110 30.85 -1.39 17.80
N ARG A 111 30.93 -2.26 16.78
CA ARG A 111 30.37 -2.00 15.44
C ARG A 111 28.84 -1.90 15.45
N SER A 112 28.16 -2.74 16.22
CA SER A 112 26.70 -2.64 16.37
C SER A 112 26.29 -1.38 17.13
N GLN A 113 27.02 -1.00 18.19
CA GLN A 113 26.79 0.25 18.92
C GLN A 113 27.07 1.49 18.05
N SER A 114 28.14 1.49 17.25
CA SER A 114 28.48 2.61 16.37
C SER A 114 27.46 2.75 15.23
N LEU A 115 27.01 1.65 14.63
CA LEU A 115 25.94 1.66 13.63
C LEU A 115 24.62 2.16 14.24
N GLN A 116 24.24 1.65 15.42
CA GLN A 116 23.05 2.13 16.14
C GLN A 116 23.15 3.63 16.47
N GLN A 117 24.33 4.11 16.88
CA GLN A 117 24.56 5.54 17.17
C GLN A 117 24.54 6.41 15.89
N GLN A 118 25.05 5.92 14.76
CA GLN A 118 24.97 6.63 13.48
C GLN A 118 23.53 6.73 12.97
N HIS A 119 22.74 5.64 13.07
CA HIS A 119 21.32 5.65 12.74
C HIS A 119 20.51 6.57 13.66
N ARG A 120 20.92 6.75 14.92
CA ARG A 120 20.29 7.72 15.82
C ARG A 120 20.40 9.17 15.33
N ASN A 121 21.44 9.51 14.58
CA ASN A 121 21.69 10.89 14.15
C ASN A 121 21.21 11.18 12.71
N HIS A 122 21.15 10.17 11.83
CA HIS A 122 20.84 10.36 10.40
C HIS A 122 19.59 9.59 9.92
N GLY A 123 18.88 8.89 10.81
CA GLY A 123 17.76 8.02 10.42
C GLY A 123 18.21 6.81 9.60
N ILE A 124 17.23 6.05 9.11
CA ILE A 124 17.45 4.92 8.20
C ILE A 124 16.94 5.36 6.83
N PRO A 125 17.74 5.22 5.74
CA PRO A 125 17.25 5.45 4.39
C PRO A 125 16.03 4.58 4.12
N TRP A 126 15.01 5.09 3.43
CA TRP A 126 13.76 4.34 3.23
C TRP A 126 13.97 2.99 2.52
N ARG A 127 15.02 2.86 1.69
CA ARG A 127 15.39 1.62 0.99
C ARG A 127 15.85 0.51 1.94
N ASP A 128 16.40 0.89 3.08
CA ASP A 128 16.92 -0.02 4.10
C ASP A 128 15.90 -0.27 5.22
N PHE A 129 14.70 0.31 5.11
CA PHE A 129 13.62 0.14 6.08
C PHE A 129 13.00 -1.26 5.99
N ASP A 130 12.86 -1.93 7.12
CA ASP A 130 12.20 -3.24 7.20
C ASP A 130 10.67 -3.11 7.10
N GLU A 131 10.19 -3.03 5.86
CA GLU A 131 8.77 -2.99 5.53
C GLU A 131 7.99 -4.19 6.08
N SER A 132 8.58 -5.39 6.04
CA SER A 132 7.89 -6.63 6.39
C SER A 132 7.59 -6.70 7.89
N SER A 133 8.58 -6.37 8.72
CA SER A 133 8.38 -6.28 10.18
C SER A 133 7.39 -5.18 10.54
N TYR A 134 7.47 -4.02 9.87
CA TYR A 134 6.55 -2.92 10.13
C TYR A 134 5.09 -3.28 9.83
N ILE A 135 4.81 -3.84 8.64
CA ILE A 135 3.43 -4.17 8.23
C ILE A 135 2.88 -5.36 9.02
N SER A 136 3.68 -6.42 9.21
CA SER A 136 3.23 -7.68 9.83
C SER A 136 2.71 -7.50 11.26
N ALA A 137 3.23 -6.53 12.00
CA ALA A 137 2.77 -6.20 13.34
C ALA A 137 1.32 -5.68 13.43
N THR A 138 0.65 -5.40 12.30
CA THR A 138 -0.79 -5.10 12.26
C THR A 138 -1.55 -5.89 11.20
N ALA A 139 -0.96 -6.96 10.68
CA ALA A 139 -1.57 -7.80 9.66
C ALA A 139 -2.90 -8.40 10.14
N ILE A 140 -3.83 -8.60 9.21
CA ILE A 140 -5.13 -9.20 9.48
C ILE A 140 -4.95 -10.70 9.75
N HIS A 141 -5.57 -11.20 10.81
CA HIS A 141 -5.54 -12.63 11.12
C HIS A 141 -6.48 -13.43 10.21
N HIS A 142 -6.21 -14.71 10.06
CA HIS A 142 -7.04 -15.58 9.24
C HIS A 142 -8.50 -15.61 9.74
N GLY A 143 -9.46 -15.32 8.86
CA GLY A 143 -10.90 -15.30 9.17
C GLY A 143 -11.44 -13.96 9.67
N GLU A 144 -10.58 -12.95 9.86
CA GLU A 144 -11.03 -11.60 10.20
C GLU A 144 -11.55 -10.83 8.98
N ASP A 145 -12.49 -9.90 9.21
CA ASP A 145 -12.98 -9.01 8.16
C ASP A 145 -11.92 -7.98 7.76
N LYS A 146 -11.43 -8.12 6.53
CA LYS A 146 -10.39 -7.27 5.93
C LYS A 146 -10.78 -5.80 5.72
N TYR A 147 -12.06 -5.44 5.85
CA TYR A 147 -12.57 -4.07 5.72
C TYR A 147 -12.91 -3.41 7.06
N LYS A 148 -12.97 -4.18 8.16
CA LYS A 148 -13.50 -3.71 9.44
C LYS A 148 -12.78 -2.46 9.96
N ARG A 149 -11.44 -2.48 9.93
CA ARG A 149 -10.57 -1.45 10.50
C ARG A 149 -10.52 -0.17 9.66
N ASN A 150 -10.22 -0.29 8.35
CA ASN A 150 -9.87 0.86 7.51
C ASN A 150 -10.84 1.10 6.34
N LYS A 151 -11.93 0.35 6.25
CA LYS A 151 -12.96 0.45 5.18
C LYS A 151 -12.46 0.23 3.75
N PHE A 152 -11.23 -0.26 3.59
CA PHE A 152 -10.68 -0.84 2.36
C PHE A 152 -10.10 -2.23 2.67
N ASN A 153 -9.75 -2.98 1.62
CA ASN A 153 -9.16 -4.31 1.77
C ASN A 153 -7.71 -4.21 2.25
N GLN A 154 -7.51 -4.23 3.58
CA GLN A 154 -6.18 -4.09 4.16
C GLN A 154 -5.27 -5.28 3.78
N GLN A 155 -5.80 -6.51 3.72
CA GLN A 155 -5.00 -7.68 3.34
C GLN A 155 -4.42 -7.55 1.92
N ALA A 156 -5.15 -6.93 0.99
CA ALA A 156 -4.62 -6.64 -0.34
C ALA A 156 -3.59 -5.50 -0.30
N SER A 157 -3.79 -4.47 0.52
CA SER A 157 -2.82 -3.39 0.71
C SER A 157 -1.49 -3.90 1.30
N ASP A 158 -1.55 -4.78 2.31
CA ASP A 158 -0.38 -5.32 3.01
C ASP A 158 0.48 -6.22 2.10
N LYS A 159 -0.10 -6.78 1.03
CA LYS A 159 0.65 -7.58 0.02
C LYS A 159 1.41 -6.72 -0.99
N LEU A 160 1.10 -5.43 -1.10
CA LEU A 160 1.75 -4.53 -2.06
C LEU A 160 2.98 -3.90 -1.43
N LYS A 161 4.10 -3.89 -2.17
CA LYS A 161 5.31 -3.15 -1.78
C LYS A 161 5.06 -1.66 -1.58
N CYS A 162 5.78 -1.04 -0.65
CA CYS A 162 5.71 0.39 -0.37
C CYS A 162 6.10 1.26 -1.58
N ASP A 163 6.95 0.76 -2.48
CA ASP A 163 7.46 1.43 -3.67
C ASP A 163 6.80 0.94 -4.98
N ARG A 164 5.63 0.29 -4.91
CA ARG A 164 4.97 -0.29 -6.09
C ARG A 164 4.89 0.70 -7.27
N PRO A 165 5.09 0.23 -8.52
CA PRO A 165 4.87 1.07 -9.69
C PRO A 165 3.38 1.45 -9.79
N VAL A 166 3.15 2.66 -10.28
CA VAL A 166 1.82 3.20 -10.58
C VAL A 166 1.87 3.66 -12.03
N PRO A 167 0.91 3.25 -12.89
CA PRO A 167 0.90 3.70 -14.28
C PRO A 167 0.76 5.23 -14.34
N ASP A 168 1.44 5.86 -15.29
CA ASP A 168 1.29 7.29 -15.53
C ASP A 168 -0.05 7.55 -16.21
N THR A 169 -0.99 8.16 -15.47
CA THR A 169 -2.33 8.49 -15.98
C THR A 169 -2.44 9.95 -16.43
N ARG A 170 -1.32 10.69 -16.50
CA ARG A 170 -1.30 12.09 -16.94
C ARG A 170 -1.58 12.17 -18.44
N ASN A 171 -2.06 13.34 -18.88
CA ASN A 171 -2.16 13.63 -20.30
C ASN A 171 -0.76 13.64 -20.95
N GLY A 172 -0.64 13.19 -22.21
CA GLY A 172 0.64 13.15 -22.93
C GLY A 172 1.37 14.50 -22.95
N LEU A 173 0.64 15.61 -23.02
CA LEU A 173 1.21 16.97 -22.99
C LEU A 173 1.89 17.33 -21.67
N CYS A 174 1.58 16.64 -20.57
CA CYS A 174 2.24 16.89 -19.27
C CYS A 174 3.68 16.38 -19.24
N SER A 175 4.01 15.37 -20.05
CA SER A 175 5.34 14.76 -20.08
C SER A 175 6.39 15.65 -20.77
N SER A 176 5.95 16.54 -21.67
CA SER A 176 6.81 17.48 -22.39
C SER A 176 7.16 18.74 -21.62
N ASN A 177 6.53 18.97 -20.45
CA ASN A 177 6.83 20.14 -19.64
C ASN A 177 8.14 19.94 -18.88
N SER A 178 8.99 20.96 -18.87
CA SER A 178 10.20 21.01 -18.07
C SER A 178 10.04 22.05 -16.95
N TRP A 179 10.53 21.72 -15.76
CA TRP A 179 10.51 22.59 -14.59
C TRP A 179 11.93 22.86 -14.13
N ASP A 180 12.23 24.13 -13.89
CA ASP A 180 13.51 24.55 -13.31
C ASP A 180 13.50 24.33 -11.80
N LEU A 181 14.10 23.23 -11.35
CA LEU A 181 14.14 22.83 -9.95
C LEU A 181 14.81 23.88 -9.04
N SER A 182 15.72 24.69 -9.59
CA SER A 182 16.44 25.71 -8.81
C SER A 182 15.56 26.89 -8.40
N LYS A 183 14.45 27.09 -9.10
CA LYS A 183 13.49 28.18 -8.83
C LYS A 183 12.33 27.74 -7.95
N LEU A 184 12.22 26.45 -7.65
CA LEU A 184 11.14 25.91 -6.83
C LEU A 184 11.55 25.94 -5.36
N PRO A 185 10.69 26.44 -4.45
CA PRO A 185 10.96 26.41 -3.03
C PRO A 185 10.85 24.98 -2.49
N ALA A 186 11.69 24.63 -1.53
CA ALA A 186 11.52 23.41 -0.75
C ALA A 186 10.19 23.46 0.03
N THR A 187 9.59 22.29 0.26
CA THR A 187 8.28 22.18 0.89
C THR A 187 8.31 21.17 2.03
N SER A 188 7.56 21.47 3.09
CA SER A 188 7.33 20.54 4.19
C SER A 188 6.04 19.76 3.92
N VAL A 189 6.16 18.43 3.80
CA VAL A 189 5.00 17.56 3.61
C VAL A 189 4.46 17.11 4.98
N ILE A 190 3.26 17.57 5.33
CA ILE A 190 2.61 17.25 6.60
C ILE A 190 1.55 16.17 6.35
N VAL A 191 1.75 14.98 6.92
CA VAL A 191 0.78 13.87 6.85
C VAL A 191 0.15 13.65 8.21
N THR A 192 -1.10 14.05 8.36
CA THR A 192 -1.90 13.76 9.57
C THR A 192 -2.57 12.41 9.42
N PHE A 193 -2.46 11.53 10.42
CA PHE A 193 -3.09 10.23 10.40
C PHE A 193 -3.72 9.91 11.76
N HIS A 194 -4.76 9.08 11.75
CA HIS A 194 -5.35 8.52 12.95
C HIS A 194 -5.73 7.06 12.68
N ASN A 195 -5.11 6.13 13.42
CA ASN A 195 -5.34 4.69 13.27
C ASN A 195 -5.27 4.16 11.82
N GLU A 196 -4.42 4.76 10.98
CA GLU A 196 -4.23 4.38 9.57
C GLU A 196 -3.55 3.01 9.45
N ALA A 197 -3.82 2.30 8.34
CA ALA A 197 -3.11 1.05 8.09
C ALA A 197 -1.62 1.30 7.84
N ARG A 198 -0.76 0.44 8.39
CA ARG A 198 0.70 0.60 8.25
C ARG A 198 1.15 0.58 6.79
N SER A 199 0.59 -0.32 5.98
CA SER A 199 0.93 -0.42 4.56
C SER A 199 0.54 0.82 3.76
N THR A 200 -0.60 1.45 4.03
CA THR A 200 -1.03 2.68 3.35
C THR A 200 -0.19 3.88 3.79
N LEU A 201 0.04 4.04 5.09
CA LEU A 201 0.85 5.12 5.62
C LEU A 201 2.29 5.09 5.08
N LEU A 202 2.95 3.93 5.14
CA LEU A 202 4.30 3.75 4.63
C LEU A 202 4.38 4.06 3.13
N ARG A 203 3.42 3.56 2.35
CA ARG A 203 3.36 3.79 0.89
C ARG A 203 3.16 5.27 0.55
N THR A 204 2.44 6.03 1.38
CA THR A 204 2.31 7.48 1.23
C THR A 204 3.66 8.17 1.42
N VAL A 205 4.38 7.85 2.50
CA VAL A 205 5.70 8.44 2.78
C VAL A 205 6.71 8.07 1.69
N VAL A 206 6.82 6.80 1.32
CA VAL A 206 7.76 6.33 0.29
C VAL A 206 7.40 6.91 -1.08
N SER A 207 6.12 7.08 -1.41
CA SER A 207 5.71 7.75 -2.65
C SER A 207 6.21 9.18 -2.73
N VAL A 208 6.13 9.94 -1.63
CA VAL A 208 6.65 11.32 -1.57
C VAL A 208 8.16 11.32 -1.79
N LEU A 209 8.89 10.47 -1.07
CA LEU A 209 10.35 10.39 -1.19
C LEU A 209 10.82 9.92 -2.58
N ASN A 210 10.04 9.06 -3.26
CA ASN A 210 10.41 8.52 -4.56
C ASN A 210 9.99 9.38 -5.75
N ARG A 211 8.94 10.20 -5.61
CA ARG A 211 8.39 11.00 -6.72
C ARG A 211 8.66 12.49 -6.58
N SER A 212 9.33 12.91 -5.52
CA SER A 212 9.78 14.29 -5.33
C SER A 212 11.31 14.39 -5.50
N PRO A 213 11.81 15.44 -6.17
CA PRO A 213 13.23 15.76 -6.18
C PRO A 213 13.76 15.94 -4.74
N PRO A 214 14.89 15.33 -4.34
CA PRO A 214 15.40 15.41 -2.97
C PRO A 214 15.75 16.81 -2.47
N SER A 215 15.95 17.78 -3.37
CA SER A 215 16.22 19.17 -3.00
C SER A 215 14.96 19.94 -2.57
N LEU A 216 13.77 19.36 -2.77
CA LEU A 216 12.49 20.02 -2.52
C LEU A 216 11.73 19.45 -1.32
N VAL A 217 12.21 18.39 -0.67
CA VAL A 217 11.56 17.69 0.45
C VAL A 217 12.50 17.38 1.59
#